data_AF-A0A435GF44-F1
#
_entry.id   AF-A0A435GF44-F1
#
_cell.length_a   1.000
_cell.length_b   1.000
_cell.length_c   1.000
_cell.angle_alpha   90.00
_cell.angle_beta   90.00
_cell.angle_gamma   90.00
#
_symmetry.space_group_name_H-M   'P 1'
#
loop_
_entity.id
_entity.type
_entity.pdbx_description
1 polymer ?
#
loop_
_entity_poly.entity_id
_entity_poly.type
_entity_poly.pdbx_seq_one_letter_code
_entity_poly.pdbx_strand_id
1 'polypeptide(L)'
;MKLRLLSAALCTGVALGFAHPALSAEKAQDFVNKAAEGGIFEVESSKIVQGKAKDQAVNEFAQKMITDHGAANAKLQSIAGEQKLQIPAETDAKHKSDLEALKSANGSADQSYVKMQQDAHADAVKLFQDYAADGDNAGLKAFAQQTLPTLKMHQEMIEKIASGKTDSTATTSTAPAATDTDQNASAPVPGANSFTEAQAKSRIQDAGFSKVSALTKDDQGIWRGTAEKDGKQVAVALDFKGNVVAGAQ
;
A
#
# COMPACT_ATOMS: atom_id res chain seq x y z
N MET A 1 17.83 6.83 74.81
CA MET A 1 16.70 6.09 75.41
C MET A 1 15.49 7.01 75.42
N LYS A 2 14.33 6.53 74.93
CA LYS A 2 12.99 7.18 74.85
C LYS A 2 12.85 8.29 73.79
N LEU A 3 12.18 8.15 72.63
CA LEU A 3 10.96 7.45 72.16
C LEU A 3 9.70 8.38 72.19
N ARG A 4 9.24 8.75 70.97
CA ARG A 4 7.82 8.89 70.48
C ARG A 4 6.99 10.14 70.85
N LEU A 5 6.01 10.65 70.08
CA LEU A 5 5.25 10.28 68.85
C LEU A 5 4.48 11.54 68.33
N LEU A 6 4.30 11.64 66.99
CA LEU A 6 3.09 11.91 66.16
C LEU A 6 2.13 13.08 66.48
N SER A 7 1.37 13.67 65.55
CA SER A 7 1.16 13.55 64.09
C SER A 7 0.38 14.80 63.66
N ALA A 8 0.72 15.39 62.53
CA ALA A 8 -0.05 16.50 61.94
C ALA A 8 -0.94 16.01 60.79
N ALA A 9 -2.21 16.39 60.90
CA ALA A 9 -3.17 16.77 59.88
C ALA A 9 -3.38 15.88 58.63
N LEU A 10 -4.58 15.28 58.64
CA LEU A 10 -5.44 14.90 57.53
C LEU A 10 -5.44 15.90 56.35
N CYS A 11 -5.21 15.41 55.14
CA CYS A 11 -5.71 16.00 53.89
C CYS A 11 -6.10 14.87 52.94
N THR A 12 -7.39 14.54 52.94
CA THR A 12 -8.02 13.65 51.96
C THR A 12 -8.18 14.42 50.65
N GLY A 13 -7.20 14.34 49.76
CA GLY A 13 -7.31 14.83 48.39
C GLY A 13 -7.88 13.74 47.49
N VAL A 14 -9.21 13.72 47.28
CA VAL A 14 -9.82 12.94 46.20
C VAL A 14 -9.60 13.70 44.90
N ALA A 15 -8.61 13.28 44.11
CA ALA A 15 -8.51 13.68 42.71
C ALA A 15 -9.20 12.61 41.85
N LEU A 16 -10.38 12.94 41.33
CA LEU A 16 -11.03 12.22 40.23
C LEU A 16 -10.17 12.39 38.97
N GLY A 17 -9.21 11.49 38.77
CA GLY A 17 -8.54 11.34 37.50
C GLY A 17 -9.50 10.65 36.53
N PHE A 18 -10.02 11.38 35.55
CA PHE A 18 -10.66 10.78 34.38
C PHE A 18 -9.58 10.00 33.60
N ALA A 19 -9.38 8.74 33.97
CA ALA A 19 -8.64 7.80 33.15
C ALA A 19 -9.52 7.40 31.96
N HIS A 20 -9.32 8.04 30.81
CA HIS A 20 -9.75 7.45 29.53
C HIS A 20 -8.56 7.07 28.63
N PRO A 21 -7.68 6.12 29.01
CA PRO A 21 -6.65 5.60 28.09
C PRO A 21 -7.00 4.24 27.46
N ALA A 22 -8.14 3.61 27.76
CA ALA A 22 -8.42 2.24 27.31
C ALA A 22 -9.04 2.15 25.90
N LEU A 23 -10.02 3.02 25.58
CA LEU A 23 -10.77 2.95 24.32
C LEU A 23 -9.94 3.38 23.09
N SER A 24 -8.97 4.29 23.25
CA SER A 24 -8.09 4.77 22.17
C SER A 24 -6.94 3.82 21.80
N ALA A 25 -6.66 2.83 22.64
CA ALA A 25 -5.71 1.77 22.29
C ALA A 25 -6.40 0.62 21.54
N GLU A 26 -7.70 0.43 21.78
CA GLU A 26 -8.50 -0.63 21.16
C GLU A 26 -8.65 -0.46 19.65
N LYS A 27 -9.01 0.73 19.12
CA LYS A 27 -9.16 0.89 17.66
C LYS A 27 -7.80 0.78 16.96
N ALA A 28 -6.73 1.32 17.55
CA ALA A 28 -5.38 1.19 17.02
C ALA A 28 -4.93 -0.28 16.94
N GLN A 29 -5.17 -1.06 18.00
CA GLN A 29 -4.82 -2.48 18.03
C GLN A 29 -5.66 -3.29 17.04
N ASP A 30 -6.97 -3.03 16.93
CA ASP A 30 -7.86 -3.67 15.96
C ASP A 30 -7.44 -3.37 14.51
N PHE A 31 -7.08 -2.11 14.21
CA PHE A 31 -6.56 -1.73 12.90
C PHE A 31 -5.26 -2.46 12.58
N VAL A 32 -4.30 -2.51 13.50
CA VAL A 32 -3.03 -3.22 13.30
C VAL A 32 -3.28 -4.70 13.06
N ASN A 33 -4.15 -5.34 13.84
CA ASN A 33 -4.47 -6.76 13.67
C ASN A 33 -5.02 -7.03 12.26
N LYS A 34 -6.08 -6.32 11.87
CA LYS A 34 -6.73 -6.52 10.57
C LYS A 34 -5.83 -6.19 9.39
N ALA A 35 -5.09 -5.08 9.48
CA ALA A 35 -4.16 -4.68 8.42
C ALA A 35 -3.01 -5.68 8.27
N ALA A 36 -2.48 -6.22 9.38
CA ALA A 36 -1.44 -7.24 9.35
C ALA A 36 -1.96 -8.58 8.81
N GLU A 37 -3.13 -9.05 9.28
CA GLU A 37 -3.72 -10.31 8.84
C GLU A 37 -4.05 -10.30 7.35
N GLY A 38 -4.67 -9.23 6.86
CA GLY A 38 -4.96 -9.00 5.43
C GLY A 38 -3.68 -8.88 4.61
N GLY A 39 -2.72 -8.06 5.06
CA GLY A 39 -1.45 -7.87 4.36
C GLY A 39 -0.60 -9.15 4.29
N ILE A 40 -0.62 -10.00 5.31
CA ILE A 40 0.01 -11.33 5.27
C ILE A 40 -0.71 -12.21 4.26
N PHE A 41 -2.04 -12.25 4.30
CA PHE A 41 -2.84 -13.03 3.35
C PHE A 41 -2.57 -12.64 1.90
N GLU A 42 -2.54 -11.35 1.58
CA GLU A 42 -2.34 -10.84 0.22
C GLU A 42 -0.94 -11.20 -0.31
N VAL A 43 0.10 -11.13 0.53
CA VAL A 43 1.45 -11.55 0.15
C VAL A 43 1.53 -13.06 -0.05
N GLU A 44 1.02 -13.86 0.89
CA GLU A 44 1.14 -15.32 0.85
C GLU A 44 0.30 -15.93 -0.28
N SER A 45 -0.93 -15.45 -0.49
CA SER A 45 -1.78 -15.89 -1.61
C SER A 45 -1.14 -15.56 -2.96
N SER A 46 -0.48 -14.40 -3.07
CA SER A 46 0.22 -14.00 -4.28
C SER A 46 1.45 -14.85 -4.55
N LYS A 47 2.25 -15.20 -3.52
CA LYS A 47 3.36 -16.15 -3.66
C LYS A 47 2.92 -17.53 -4.13
N ILE A 48 1.73 -17.99 -3.71
CA ILE A 48 1.22 -19.30 -4.12
C ILE A 48 1.02 -19.37 -5.64
N VAL A 49 0.50 -18.31 -6.25
CA VAL A 49 0.14 -18.26 -7.68
C VAL A 49 1.22 -17.69 -8.59
N GLN A 50 2.18 -16.92 -8.05
CA GLN A 50 3.27 -16.33 -8.83
C GLN A 50 4.06 -17.42 -9.60
N GLY A 51 4.20 -17.24 -10.91
CA GLY A 51 4.86 -18.16 -11.82
C GLY A 51 4.07 -19.44 -12.13
N LYS A 52 2.87 -19.61 -11.54
CA LYS A 52 1.99 -20.77 -11.75
C LYS A 52 0.64 -20.41 -12.37
N ALA A 53 0.22 -19.15 -12.24
CA ALA A 53 -1.00 -18.67 -12.88
C ALA A 53 -0.86 -18.78 -14.41
N LYS A 54 -1.98 -19.08 -15.08
CA LYS A 54 -2.02 -19.23 -16.54
C LYS A 54 -2.15 -17.88 -17.24
N ASP A 55 -2.87 -16.97 -16.61
CA ASP A 55 -3.01 -15.59 -17.06
C ASP A 55 -1.78 -14.78 -16.64
N GLN A 56 -1.14 -14.12 -17.61
CA GLN A 56 0.00 -13.25 -17.37
C GLN A 56 -0.38 -12.05 -16.48
N ALA A 57 -1.59 -11.48 -16.65
CA ALA A 57 -2.05 -10.36 -15.84
C ALA A 57 -2.18 -10.77 -14.36
N VAL A 58 -2.57 -12.01 -14.08
CA VAL A 58 -2.61 -12.56 -12.72
C VAL A 58 -1.20 -12.69 -12.13
N ASN A 59 -0.22 -13.15 -12.93
CA ASN A 59 1.17 -13.21 -12.48
C ASN A 59 1.77 -11.84 -12.17
N GLU A 60 1.52 -10.86 -13.03
CA GLU A 60 1.98 -9.48 -12.86
C GLU A 60 1.34 -8.83 -11.63
N PHE A 61 0.03 -9.02 -11.44
CA PHE A 61 -0.68 -8.57 -10.26
C PHE A 61 -0.10 -9.20 -8.98
N ALA A 62 0.09 -10.52 -8.97
CA ALA A 62 0.67 -11.24 -7.83
C ALA A 62 2.08 -10.73 -7.47
N GLN A 63 2.94 -10.50 -8.47
CA GLN A 63 4.25 -9.91 -8.24
C GLN A 63 4.14 -8.52 -7.59
N LYS A 64 3.18 -7.70 -8.03
CA LYS A 64 2.95 -6.37 -7.48
C LYS A 64 2.45 -6.43 -6.03
N MET A 65 1.56 -7.36 -5.70
CA MET A 65 1.08 -7.57 -4.33
C MET A 65 2.23 -7.93 -3.38
N ILE A 66 3.12 -8.85 -3.81
CA ILE A 66 4.29 -9.27 -3.01
C ILE A 66 5.18 -8.07 -2.69
N THR A 67 5.43 -7.20 -3.68
CA THR A 67 6.28 -6.03 -3.49
C THR A 67 5.60 -4.97 -2.62
N ASP A 68 4.38 -4.58 -2.95
CA ASP A 68 3.73 -3.41 -2.36
C ASP A 68 3.21 -3.72 -0.95
N HIS A 69 2.53 -4.85 -0.76
CA HIS A 69 2.06 -5.27 0.56
C HIS A 69 3.22 -5.72 1.45
N GLY A 70 4.28 -6.31 0.88
CA GLY A 70 5.50 -6.60 1.62
C GLY A 70 6.12 -5.35 2.25
N ALA A 71 6.20 -4.25 1.48
CA ALA A 71 6.68 -2.96 1.98
C ALA A 71 5.71 -2.34 3.00
N ALA A 72 4.40 -2.42 2.76
CA ALA A 72 3.38 -1.92 3.68
C ALA A 72 3.42 -2.67 5.03
N ASN A 73 3.55 -3.99 5.01
CA ASN A 73 3.65 -4.85 6.20
C ASN A 73 4.90 -4.49 7.03
N ALA A 74 6.05 -4.30 6.39
CA ALA A 74 7.27 -3.88 7.07
C ALA A 74 7.12 -2.50 7.74
N LYS A 75 6.44 -1.56 7.08
CA LYS A 75 6.17 -0.24 7.64
C LYS A 75 5.19 -0.30 8.81
N LEU A 76 4.10 -1.08 8.68
CA LEU A 76 3.17 -1.34 9.77
C LEU A 76 3.89 -1.94 10.99
N GLN A 77 4.82 -2.86 10.76
CA GLN A 77 5.66 -3.46 11.81
C GLN A 77 6.50 -2.44 12.56
N SER A 78 7.15 -1.52 11.85
CA SER A 78 7.90 -0.43 12.49
C SER A 78 7.00 0.44 13.37
N ILE A 79 5.86 0.88 12.83
CA ILE A 79 4.94 1.77 13.53
C ILE A 79 4.34 1.08 14.76
N ALA A 80 3.87 -0.16 14.62
CA ALA A 80 3.33 -0.92 15.74
C ALA A 80 4.37 -1.13 16.84
N GLY A 81 5.62 -1.44 16.48
CA GLY A 81 6.72 -1.58 17.44
C GLY A 81 6.99 -0.30 18.24
N GLU A 82 7.07 0.85 17.56
CA GLU A 82 7.24 2.16 18.22
C GLU A 82 6.08 2.49 19.17
N GLN A 83 4.86 2.10 18.79
CA GLN A 83 3.63 2.33 19.55
C GLN A 83 3.34 1.22 20.57
N LYS A 84 4.21 0.20 20.68
CA LYS A 84 4.06 -0.98 21.55
C LYS A 84 2.77 -1.78 21.30
N LEU A 85 2.24 -1.69 20.08
CA LEU A 85 1.11 -2.49 19.61
C LEU A 85 1.59 -3.88 19.21
N GLN A 86 0.73 -4.87 19.40
CA GLN A 86 1.04 -6.25 19.01
C GLN A 86 0.75 -6.45 17.52
N ILE A 87 1.53 -7.31 16.87
CA ILE A 87 1.27 -7.76 15.50
C ILE A 87 1.02 -9.27 15.53
N PRO A 88 -0.08 -9.74 14.91
CA PRO A 88 -0.29 -11.16 14.69
C PRO A 88 0.87 -11.78 13.89
N ALA A 89 1.39 -12.91 14.36
CA ALA A 89 2.44 -13.65 13.63
C ALA A 89 1.90 -14.38 12.39
N GLU A 90 0.59 -14.62 12.37
CA GLU A 90 -0.10 -15.36 11.33
C GLU A 90 -1.42 -14.66 10.99
N THR A 91 -1.98 -14.99 9.83
CA THR A 91 -3.32 -14.54 9.45
C THR A 91 -4.42 -15.29 10.23
N ASP A 92 -5.65 -14.80 10.15
CA ASP A 92 -6.81 -15.39 10.81
C ASP A 92 -7.21 -16.78 10.23
N ALA A 93 -8.19 -17.42 10.86
CA ALA A 93 -8.62 -18.76 10.46
C ALA A 93 -9.25 -18.82 9.05
N LYS A 94 -9.95 -17.76 8.64
CA LYS A 94 -10.58 -17.69 7.31
C LYS A 94 -9.49 -17.59 6.25
N HIS A 95 -8.57 -16.65 6.39
CA HIS A 95 -7.45 -16.45 5.48
C HIS A 95 -6.54 -17.69 5.41
N LYS A 96 -6.30 -18.38 6.54
CA LYS A 96 -5.60 -19.68 6.52
C LYS A 96 -6.32 -20.70 5.66
N SER A 97 -7.64 -20.83 5.81
CA SER A 97 -8.45 -21.73 4.99
C SER A 97 -8.38 -21.37 3.51
N ASP A 98 -8.46 -20.08 3.17
CA ASP A 98 -8.38 -19.59 1.80
C ASP A 98 -7.00 -19.89 1.17
N LEU A 99 -5.91 -19.73 1.92
CA LEU A 99 -4.55 -20.09 1.48
C LEU A 99 -4.41 -21.59 1.23
N GLU A 100 -4.92 -22.44 2.11
CA GLU A 100 -4.86 -23.90 1.93
C GLU A 100 -5.71 -24.38 0.74
N ALA A 101 -6.89 -23.78 0.54
CA ALA A 101 -7.71 -24.03 -0.64
C ALA A 101 -6.98 -23.62 -1.93
N LEU A 102 -6.29 -22.48 -1.93
CA LEU A 102 -5.52 -21.99 -3.07
C LEU A 102 -4.33 -22.91 -3.39
N LYS A 103 -3.59 -23.38 -2.37
CA LYS A 103 -2.50 -24.37 -2.53
C LYS A 103 -2.98 -25.70 -3.09
N SER A 104 -4.18 -26.13 -2.71
CA SER A 104 -4.75 -27.43 -3.05
C SER A 104 -5.55 -27.41 -4.37
N ALA A 105 -5.57 -26.28 -5.08
CA ALA A 105 -6.35 -26.12 -6.30
C ALA A 105 -5.86 -27.10 -7.39
N ASN A 106 -6.76 -27.98 -7.83
CA ASN A 106 -6.52 -28.86 -8.99
C ASN A 106 -6.82 -28.07 -10.27
N GLY A 107 -5.78 -27.69 -11.01
CA GLY A 107 -5.91 -26.88 -12.23
C GLY A 107 -5.45 -25.44 -12.04
N SER A 108 -6.02 -24.51 -12.79
CA SER A 108 -5.65 -23.08 -12.68
C SER A 108 -6.24 -22.49 -11.40
N ALA A 109 -5.38 -21.85 -10.61
CA ALA A 109 -5.75 -21.15 -9.38
C ALA A 109 -6.23 -19.70 -9.64
N ASP A 110 -6.14 -19.24 -10.88
CA ASP A 110 -6.30 -17.85 -11.30
C ASP A 110 -7.64 -17.25 -10.85
N GLN A 111 -8.76 -17.93 -11.14
CA GLN A 111 -10.10 -17.42 -10.81
C GLN A 111 -10.33 -17.34 -9.29
N SER A 112 -9.89 -18.36 -8.56
CA SER A 112 -9.98 -18.37 -7.10
C SER A 112 -9.15 -17.25 -6.49
N TYR A 113 -7.91 -17.08 -6.97
CA TYR A 113 -7.03 -16.01 -6.53
C TYR A 113 -7.61 -14.62 -6.83
N VAL A 114 -8.10 -14.39 -8.06
CA VAL A 114 -8.71 -13.11 -8.44
C VAL A 114 -9.89 -12.78 -7.53
N LYS A 115 -10.77 -13.74 -7.26
CA LYS A 115 -11.92 -13.51 -6.38
C LYS A 115 -11.48 -13.19 -4.95
N MET A 116 -10.54 -13.96 -4.40
CA MET A 116 -9.98 -13.72 -3.07
C MET A 116 -9.36 -12.31 -2.95
N GLN A 117 -8.65 -11.87 -4.00
CA GLN A 117 -8.03 -10.55 -4.04
C GLN A 117 -9.05 -9.42 -4.18
N GLN A 118 -10.14 -9.60 -4.92
CA GLN A 118 -11.24 -8.62 -4.96
C GLN A 118 -11.85 -8.40 -3.57
N ASP A 119 -12.16 -9.49 -2.87
CA ASP A 119 -12.76 -9.44 -1.53
C ASP A 119 -11.79 -8.78 -0.53
N ALA A 120 -10.52 -9.22 -0.54
CA ALA A 120 -9.48 -8.66 0.35
C ALA A 120 -9.25 -7.16 0.11
N HIS A 121 -9.19 -6.71 -1.15
CA HIS A 121 -8.98 -5.30 -1.47
C HIS A 121 -10.16 -4.43 -1.11
N ALA A 122 -11.40 -4.91 -1.28
CA ALA A 122 -12.60 -4.19 -0.86
C ALA A 122 -12.59 -3.96 0.67
N ASP A 123 -12.26 -5.00 1.44
CA ASP A 123 -12.15 -4.93 2.89
C ASP A 123 -10.99 -4.00 3.32
N ALA A 124 -9.82 -4.11 2.68
CA ALA A 124 -8.65 -3.30 2.98
C ALA A 124 -8.88 -1.81 2.67
N VAL A 125 -9.45 -1.48 1.51
CA VAL A 125 -9.76 -0.09 1.15
C VAL A 125 -10.73 0.52 2.16
N LYS A 126 -11.76 -0.23 2.57
CA LYS A 126 -12.69 0.23 3.61
C LYS A 126 -11.98 0.44 4.95
N LEU A 127 -11.22 -0.54 5.43
CA LEU A 127 -10.48 -0.47 6.69
C LEU A 127 -9.55 0.75 6.74
N PHE A 128 -8.76 0.95 5.68
CA PHE A 128 -7.80 2.04 5.60
C PHE A 128 -8.48 3.40 5.44
N GLN A 129 -9.58 3.48 4.70
CA GLN A 129 -10.35 4.72 4.56
C GLN A 129 -10.98 5.13 5.90
N ASP A 130 -11.59 4.18 6.61
CA ASP A 130 -12.22 4.44 7.91
C ASP A 130 -11.17 4.89 8.95
N TYR A 131 -10.02 4.20 9.02
CA TYR A 131 -8.97 4.55 9.98
C TYR A 131 -8.24 5.84 9.60
N ALA A 132 -8.04 6.12 8.31
CA ALA A 132 -7.50 7.39 7.85
C ALA A 132 -8.35 8.60 8.30
N ALA A 133 -9.67 8.43 8.34
CA ALA A 133 -10.62 9.46 8.77
C ALA A 133 -10.73 9.55 10.30
N ASP A 134 -11.07 8.44 10.96
CA ASP A 134 -11.48 8.40 12.38
C ASP A 134 -10.52 7.60 13.29
N GLY A 135 -9.32 7.29 12.81
CA GLY A 135 -8.29 6.65 13.62
C GLY A 135 -7.88 7.50 14.82
N ASP A 136 -7.48 6.83 15.89
CA ASP A 136 -7.08 7.40 17.18
C ASP A 136 -5.56 7.45 17.40
N ASN A 137 -4.77 6.74 16.59
CA ASN A 137 -3.32 6.81 16.60
C ASN A 137 -2.78 7.59 15.39
N ALA A 138 -2.10 8.71 15.64
CA ALA A 138 -1.63 9.61 14.57
C ALA A 138 -0.66 8.93 13.57
N GLY A 139 0.24 8.06 14.04
CA GLY A 139 1.17 7.34 13.18
C GLY A 139 0.45 6.35 12.26
N LEU A 140 -0.51 5.62 12.80
CA LEU A 140 -1.35 4.69 12.02
C LEU A 140 -2.32 5.42 11.09
N LYS A 141 -2.85 6.58 11.45
CA LYS A 141 -3.65 7.43 10.53
C LYS A 141 -2.82 7.86 9.33
N ALA A 142 -1.59 8.35 9.57
CA ALA A 142 -0.69 8.77 8.51
C ALA A 142 -0.32 7.59 7.59
N PHE A 143 -0.05 6.42 8.18
CA PHE A 143 0.14 5.18 7.42
C PHE A 143 -1.09 4.84 6.58
N ALA A 144 -2.29 4.85 7.17
CA ALA A 144 -3.52 4.54 6.45
C ALA A 144 -3.74 5.49 5.26
N GLN A 145 -3.55 6.80 5.47
CA GLN A 145 -3.66 7.82 4.43
C GLN A 145 -2.65 7.65 3.30
N GLN A 146 -1.40 7.30 3.63
CA GLN A 146 -0.33 7.11 2.64
C GLN A 146 -0.47 5.81 1.84
N THR A 147 -1.07 4.78 2.43
CA THR A 147 -1.24 3.46 1.80
C THR A 147 -2.53 3.36 0.97
N LEU A 148 -3.58 4.08 1.37
CA LEU A 148 -4.91 4.02 0.73
C LEU A 148 -4.91 4.23 -0.81
N PRO A 149 -4.13 5.16 -1.40
CA PRO A 149 -4.09 5.32 -2.86
C PRO A 149 -3.58 4.06 -3.58
N THR A 150 -2.60 3.37 -3.00
CA THR A 150 -2.06 2.12 -3.54
C THR A 150 -3.10 1.01 -3.46
N LEU A 151 -3.80 0.87 -2.32
CA LEU A 151 -4.87 -0.13 -2.18
C LEU A 151 -6.00 0.07 -3.20
N LYS A 152 -6.39 1.32 -3.47
CA LYS A 152 -7.41 1.64 -4.50
C LYS A 152 -6.94 1.27 -5.90
N MET A 153 -5.69 1.57 -6.24
CA MET A 153 -5.13 1.21 -7.54
C MET A 153 -5.01 -0.31 -7.69
N HIS A 154 -4.67 -1.04 -6.63
CA HIS A 154 -4.71 -2.51 -6.63
C HIS A 154 -6.14 -3.05 -6.80
N GLN A 155 -7.13 -2.48 -6.12
CA GLN A 155 -8.53 -2.83 -6.29
C GLN A 155 -8.99 -2.66 -7.74
N GLU A 156 -8.68 -1.52 -8.38
CA GLU A 156 -9.02 -1.25 -9.78
C GLU A 156 -8.37 -2.28 -10.72
N MET A 157 -7.11 -2.65 -10.49
CA MET A 157 -6.43 -3.66 -11.31
C MET A 157 -7.08 -5.03 -11.19
N ILE A 158 -7.42 -5.48 -9.97
CA ILE A 158 -8.01 -6.80 -9.79
C ILE A 158 -9.43 -6.88 -10.35
N GLU A 159 -10.18 -5.78 -10.27
CA GLU A 159 -11.49 -5.65 -10.95
C GLU A 159 -11.35 -5.71 -12.47
N LYS A 160 -10.32 -5.07 -13.04
CA LYS A 160 -10.02 -5.15 -14.48
C LYS A 160 -9.71 -6.59 -14.89
N ILE A 161 -8.86 -7.30 -14.16
CA ILE A 161 -8.52 -8.71 -14.39
C ILE A 161 -9.78 -9.58 -14.30
N ALA A 162 -10.59 -9.41 -13.25
CA ALA A 162 -11.83 -10.17 -13.04
C ALA A 162 -12.84 -9.99 -14.18
N SER A 163 -12.91 -8.80 -14.76
CA SER A 163 -13.84 -8.50 -15.86
C SER A 163 -13.45 -9.14 -17.19
N GLY A 164 -12.28 -9.79 -17.29
CA GLY A 164 -11.75 -10.33 -18.54
C GLY A 164 -11.43 -9.24 -19.58
N LYS A 165 -11.55 -7.96 -19.21
CA LYS A 165 -11.04 -6.81 -19.96
C LYS A 165 -9.54 -6.65 -19.70
N THR A 166 -8.81 -7.75 -19.72
CA THR A 166 -7.39 -7.70 -19.99
C THR A 166 -7.32 -7.29 -21.45
N ASP A 167 -6.91 -6.05 -21.71
CA ASP A 167 -6.63 -5.61 -23.06
C ASP A 167 -5.69 -6.64 -23.69
N SER A 168 -6.23 -7.46 -24.60
CA SER A 168 -5.46 -8.39 -25.44
C SER A 168 -4.57 -7.63 -26.46
N THR A 169 -4.24 -6.38 -26.16
CA THR A 169 -3.37 -5.48 -26.93
C THR A 169 -2.06 -5.15 -26.19
N ALA A 170 -1.63 -5.95 -25.21
CA ALA A 170 -0.23 -5.94 -24.77
C ALA A 170 0.75 -6.63 -25.75
N THR A 171 0.28 -6.95 -26.97
CA THR A 171 1.14 -7.16 -28.14
C THR A 171 0.64 -6.32 -29.32
N THR A 172 0.41 -5.03 -29.13
CA THR A 172 0.61 -4.00 -30.18
C THR A 172 0.40 -2.62 -29.59
N SER A 173 1.42 -1.78 -29.70
CA SER A 173 1.31 -0.33 -29.61
C SER A 173 0.07 0.17 -30.34
N THR A 174 -0.91 0.67 -29.60
CA THR A 174 -1.73 1.80 -30.04
C THR A 174 -2.04 2.65 -28.82
N ALA A 175 -1.33 3.77 -28.76
CA ALA A 175 -1.56 4.87 -27.84
C ALA A 175 -3.03 5.33 -27.86
N PRO A 176 -3.60 5.79 -26.74
CA PRO A 176 -4.54 6.89 -26.81
C PRO A 176 -3.73 8.10 -27.29
N ALA A 177 -4.08 8.59 -28.47
CA ALA A 177 -3.52 9.78 -29.05
C ALA A 177 -3.55 10.94 -28.04
N ALA A 178 -2.41 11.61 -27.91
CA ALA A 178 -2.36 12.97 -27.43
C ALA A 178 -3.16 13.85 -28.38
N THR A 179 -4.37 14.22 -27.98
CA THR A 179 -5.06 15.43 -28.45
C THR A 179 -6.01 15.88 -27.36
N ASP A 180 -5.50 16.66 -26.42
CA ASP A 180 -6.17 17.91 -26.12
C ASP A 180 -5.10 19.00 -25.99
N THR A 181 -5.07 19.83 -27.03
CA THR A 181 -4.43 21.12 -27.03
C THR A 181 -5.22 22.01 -26.08
N ASP A 182 -4.79 22.12 -24.82
CA ASP A 182 -4.80 23.37 -24.04
C ASP A 182 -4.24 23.11 -22.62
N GLN A 183 -3.12 23.77 -22.33
CA GLN A 183 -2.67 24.25 -21.01
C GLN A 183 -3.28 23.58 -19.76
N ASN A 184 -2.60 22.58 -19.17
CA ASN A 184 -2.12 22.71 -17.79
C ASN A 184 -1.03 21.67 -17.46
N ALA A 185 0.17 22.15 -17.16
CA ALA A 185 1.23 21.39 -16.52
C ALA A 185 0.78 21.01 -15.10
N SER A 186 0.16 19.84 -14.93
CA SER A 186 -0.20 19.37 -13.59
C SER A 186 1.00 18.71 -12.95
N ALA A 187 1.44 19.26 -11.81
CA ALA A 187 2.55 18.77 -11.01
C ALA A 187 2.38 17.27 -10.67
N PRO A 188 3.49 16.51 -10.59
CA PRO A 188 3.44 15.11 -10.19
C PRO A 188 2.81 14.97 -8.79
N VAL A 189 1.90 14.01 -8.62
CA VAL A 189 1.13 13.88 -7.38
C VAL A 189 1.94 13.12 -6.31
N PRO A 190 2.12 13.65 -5.09
CA PRO A 190 2.82 12.96 -4.01
C PRO A 190 2.15 11.64 -3.58
N GLY A 191 2.96 10.61 -3.30
CA GLY A 191 2.52 9.32 -2.77
C GLY A 191 3.66 8.29 -2.74
N ALA A 192 3.64 7.34 -1.81
CA ALA A 192 4.74 6.39 -1.67
C ALA A 192 4.87 5.49 -2.91
N ASN A 193 5.84 5.77 -3.79
CA ASN A 193 6.09 4.91 -4.94
C ASN A 193 6.55 3.51 -4.52
N SER A 194 5.95 2.45 -5.04
CA SER A 194 6.48 1.10 -4.88
C SER A 194 7.32 0.63 -6.08
N PHE A 195 7.53 1.49 -7.09
CA PHE A 195 8.38 1.14 -8.23
C PHE A 195 9.86 1.10 -7.81
N THR A 196 10.58 0.07 -8.27
CA THR A 196 12.05 0.07 -8.31
C THR A 196 12.55 1.06 -9.35
N GLU A 197 13.83 1.45 -9.28
CA GLU A 197 14.44 2.35 -10.28
C GLU A 197 14.28 1.79 -11.71
N ALA A 198 14.43 0.48 -11.89
CA ALA A 198 14.24 -0.19 -13.18
C ALA A 198 12.79 -0.09 -13.69
N GLN A 199 11.80 -0.25 -12.81
CA GLN A 199 10.38 -0.11 -13.18
C GLN A 199 10.02 1.34 -13.48
N ALA A 200 10.60 2.30 -12.75
CA ALA A 200 10.43 3.71 -13.04
C ALA A 200 11.04 4.07 -14.40
N LYS A 201 12.23 3.56 -14.68
CA LYS A 201 12.93 3.72 -15.95
C LYS A 201 12.11 3.18 -17.12
N SER A 202 11.62 1.94 -17.00
CA SER A 202 10.78 1.32 -18.03
C SER A 202 9.58 2.18 -18.35
N ARG A 203 8.80 2.62 -17.34
CA ARG A 203 7.61 3.44 -17.57
C ARG A 203 7.90 4.78 -18.24
N ILE A 204 9.00 5.43 -17.86
CA ILE A 204 9.42 6.68 -18.49
C ILE A 204 9.80 6.41 -19.96
N GLN A 205 10.43 5.28 -20.26
CA GLN A 205 10.73 4.89 -21.64
C GLN A 205 9.45 4.59 -22.44
N ASP A 206 8.51 3.87 -21.84
CA ASP A 206 7.21 3.55 -22.44
C ASP A 206 6.36 4.81 -22.71
N ALA A 207 6.56 5.88 -21.93
CA ALA A 207 5.95 7.20 -22.14
C ALA A 207 6.60 8.02 -23.29
N GLY A 208 7.48 7.40 -24.07
CA GLY A 208 8.11 8.00 -25.26
C GLY A 208 9.38 8.80 -24.97
N PHE A 209 9.98 8.63 -23.79
CA PHE A 209 11.28 9.21 -23.48
C PHE A 209 12.39 8.19 -23.74
N SER A 210 13.59 8.67 -24.02
CA SER A 210 14.77 7.84 -24.25
C SER A 210 15.92 8.30 -23.35
N LYS A 211 17.02 7.54 -23.28
CA LYS A 211 18.21 7.89 -22.48
C LYS A 211 17.90 8.30 -21.02
N VAL A 212 16.96 7.60 -20.38
CA VAL A 212 16.56 7.85 -19.01
C VAL A 212 17.72 7.57 -18.05
N SER A 213 18.06 8.56 -17.23
CA SER A 213 19.21 8.51 -16.33
C SER A 213 19.00 9.38 -15.08
N ALA A 214 19.84 9.15 -14.06
CA ALA A 214 19.81 9.86 -12.78
C ALA A 214 18.42 9.79 -12.10
N LEU A 215 17.76 8.63 -12.17
CA LEU A 215 16.50 8.42 -11.49
C LEU A 215 16.73 8.29 -9.98
N THR A 216 16.17 9.22 -9.21
CA THR A 216 16.14 9.17 -7.76
C THR A 216 14.71 9.35 -7.28
N LYS A 217 14.35 8.64 -6.23
CA LYS A 217 13.04 8.80 -5.60
C LYS A 217 13.16 9.87 -4.51
N ASP A 218 12.31 10.89 -4.57
CA ASP A 218 12.25 11.93 -3.56
C ASP A 218 11.46 11.50 -2.31
N ASP A 219 11.44 12.39 -1.30
CA ASP A 219 10.72 12.23 -0.05
C ASP A 219 9.19 12.21 -0.22
N GLN A 220 8.69 12.71 -1.34
CA GLN A 220 7.28 12.64 -1.76
C GLN A 220 6.95 11.33 -2.49
N GLY A 221 7.94 10.47 -2.72
CA GLY A 221 7.77 9.23 -3.47
C GLY A 221 7.57 9.43 -4.97
N ILE A 222 8.12 10.50 -5.53
CA ILE A 222 8.15 10.74 -6.97
C ILE A 222 9.53 10.35 -7.48
N TRP A 223 9.57 9.53 -8.52
CA TRP A 223 10.82 9.25 -9.24
C TRP A 223 11.15 10.44 -10.12
N ARG A 224 12.29 11.09 -9.89
CA ARG A 224 12.78 12.25 -10.65
C ARG A 224 14.08 11.91 -11.33
N GLY A 225 14.27 12.38 -12.54
CA GLY A 225 15.52 12.19 -13.27
C GLY A 225 15.57 13.00 -14.56
N THR A 226 16.43 12.57 -15.47
CA THR A 226 16.55 13.17 -16.81
C THR A 226 16.29 12.14 -17.89
N ALA A 227 15.68 12.57 -18.98
CA ALA A 227 15.48 11.76 -20.17
C ALA A 227 15.53 12.62 -21.43
N GLU A 228 15.47 12.00 -22.60
CA GLU A 228 15.46 12.67 -23.90
C GLU A 228 14.11 12.49 -24.57
N LYS A 229 13.50 13.59 -25.01
CA LYS A 229 12.28 13.62 -25.82
C LYS A 229 12.53 14.53 -27.03
N ASP A 230 12.22 14.05 -28.22
CA ASP A 230 12.45 14.76 -29.49
C ASP A 230 13.90 15.26 -29.66
N GLY A 231 14.88 14.46 -29.22
CA GLY A 231 16.31 14.79 -29.30
C GLY A 231 16.80 15.81 -28.28
N LYS A 232 15.93 16.28 -27.36
CA LYS A 232 16.28 17.24 -26.29
C LYS A 232 16.24 16.57 -24.93
N GLN A 233 17.25 16.84 -24.11
CA GLN A 233 17.25 16.44 -22.72
C GLN A 233 16.23 17.26 -21.93
N VAL A 234 15.42 16.59 -21.12
CA VAL A 234 14.36 17.17 -20.28
C VAL A 234 14.37 16.51 -18.90
N ALA A 235 13.98 17.28 -17.88
CA ALA A 235 13.66 16.72 -16.58
C ALA A 235 12.37 15.88 -16.70
N VAL A 236 12.36 14.72 -16.05
CA VAL A 236 11.20 13.83 -16.00
C VAL A 236 10.86 13.50 -14.56
N ALA A 237 9.56 13.42 -14.28
CA ALA A 237 9.07 12.91 -13.02
C ALA A 237 8.01 11.83 -13.27
N LEU A 238 8.02 10.80 -12.43
CA LEU A 238 7.06 9.70 -12.43
C LEU A 238 6.43 9.62 -11.04
N ASP A 239 5.13 9.87 -10.97
CA ASP A 239 4.38 9.80 -9.72
C ASP A 239 4.01 8.36 -9.31
N PHE A 240 3.39 8.20 -8.14
CA PHE A 240 2.98 6.88 -7.62
C PHE A 240 1.86 6.23 -8.44
N LYS A 241 1.12 7.01 -9.24
CA LYS A 241 0.05 6.54 -10.12
C LYS A 241 0.58 6.06 -11.46
N GLY A 242 1.87 6.28 -11.75
CA GLY A 242 2.48 5.92 -13.01
C GLY A 242 2.46 7.04 -14.05
N ASN A 243 2.05 8.26 -13.70
CA ASN A 243 2.03 9.37 -14.64
C ASN A 243 3.44 9.93 -14.83
N VAL A 244 3.85 10.07 -16.10
CA VAL A 244 5.14 10.67 -16.47
C VAL A 244 4.91 12.11 -16.92
N VAL A 245 5.58 13.06 -16.27
CA VAL A 245 5.54 14.48 -16.62
C VAL A 245 6.93 14.97 -17.01
N ALA A 246 7.00 15.84 -18.03
CA ALA A 246 8.23 16.50 -18.47
C ALA A 246 8.28 17.94 -17.95
N GLY A 247 9.45 18.40 -17.49
CA GLY A 247 9.67 19.78 -17.09
C GLY A 247 9.38 20.11 -15.62
N ALA A 248 9.13 19.11 -14.78
CA ALA A 248 9.03 19.30 -13.33
C ALA A 248 10.44 19.45 -12.71
N GLN A 249 10.82 20.68 -12.36
CA GLN A 249 11.90 20.94 -11.39
C GLN A 249 11.33 20.87 -9.98
#